data_AF-A0A536SHU3-F1
#
_entry.id   AF-A0A536SHU3-F1
#
_cell.length_a   1.000
_cell.length_b   1.000
_cell.length_c   1.000
_cell.angle_alpha   90.00
_cell.angle_beta   90.00
_cell.angle_gamma   90.00
#
_symmetry.space_group_name_H-M   'P 1'
#
loop_
_entity.id
_entity.type
_entity.pdbx_description
1 polymer ?
#
loop_
_entity_poly.entity_id
_entity_poly.type
_entity_poly.pdbx_seq_one_letter_code
_entity_poly.pdbx_strand_id
1 'polypeptide(L)'
;MLVDPAINIMTTGPDPKIMYAYESADPVEQLSFKVNGIPMTDFVYPAYFEVFHKAGSVRFDQMKKVNKPFQILSGGYQIVFKNGKWSQIFASVSKKKRFGREDRRGHRSEQRLRAARNRLRRADKKKIARLERRI
;
A
#
# COMPACT_ATOMS: atom_id res chain seq x y z
N MET A 1 -7.94 -4.07 6.69
CA MET A 1 -7.36 -2.88 7.34
C MET A 1 -8.49 -1.87 7.56
N LEU A 2 -9.13 -1.97 8.72
CA LEU A 2 -10.20 -1.10 9.21
C LEU A 2 -9.73 -0.27 10.42
N VAL A 3 -8.49 -0.47 10.88
CA VAL A 3 -7.98 0.00 12.18
C VAL A 3 -7.05 1.20 12.05
N ASP A 4 -6.46 1.45 10.87
CA ASP A 4 -5.62 2.62 10.63
C ASP A 4 -6.28 3.55 9.58
N PRO A 5 -6.76 4.74 9.96
CA PRO A 5 -7.31 5.72 9.01
C PRO A 5 -6.23 6.37 8.12
N ALA A 6 -4.97 6.43 8.58
CA ALA A 6 -3.84 7.00 7.84
C ALA A 6 -3.31 6.06 6.75
N ILE A 7 -3.69 4.77 6.76
CA ILE A 7 -3.29 3.81 5.73
C ILE A 7 -3.81 4.13 4.31
N ASN A 8 -4.72 5.10 4.18
CA ASN A 8 -5.24 5.54 2.89
C ASN A 8 -4.56 6.83 2.39
N ILE A 9 -3.47 7.28 3.03
CA ILE A 9 -2.73 8.46 2.59
C ILE A 9 -2.05 8.19 1.25
N MET A 10 -2.06 9.24 0.42
CA MET A 10 -1.35 9.27 -0.85
C MET A 10 -0.54 10.56 -0.95
N THR A 11 0.53 10.52 -1.73
CA THR A 11 1.36 11.68 -2.04
C THR A 11 1.57 11.80 -3.54
N THR A 12 1.80 13.02 -4.02
CA THR A 12 2.37 13.25 -5.35
C THR A 12 3.83 12.85 -5.35
N GLY A 13 4.33 12.34 -6.48
CA GLY A 13 5.73 11.97 -6.62
C GLY A 13 6.43 12.71 -7.75
N PRO A 14 7.50 12.11 -8.32
CA PRO A 14 8.27 12.71 -9.41
C PRO A 14 7.44 12.99 -10.67
N ASP A 15 6.39 12.20 -10.93
CA ASP A 15 5.35 12.50 -11.93
C ASP A 15 4.13 13.08 -11.19
N PRO A 16 3.78 14.37 -11.38
CA PRO A 16 2.65 15.00 -10.70
C PRO A 16 1.29 14.43 -11.13
N LYS A 17 1.22 13.63 -12.20
CA LYS A 17 0.00 12.94 -12.65
C LYS A 17 -0.19 11.57 -11.99
N ILE A 18 0.73 11.16 -11.12
CA ILE A 18 0.69 9.89 -10.42
C ILE A 18 0.61 10.16 -8.91
N MET A 19 -0.39 9.57 -8.27
CA MET A 19 -0.45 9.51 -6.82
C MET A 19 0.16 8.19 -6.36
N TYR A 20 0.98 8.25 -5.32
CA TYR A 20 1.67 7.12 -4.72
C TYR A 20 1.04 6.81 -3.37
N ALA A 21 0.76 5.54 -3.08
CA ALA A 21 0.33 5.15 -1.74
C ALA A 21 1.47 5.40 -0.74
N TYR A 22 1.13 5.94 0.44
CA TYR A 22 2.10 6.25 1.49
C TYR A 22 2.40 5.01 2.34
N GLU A 23 2.92 3.95 1.72
CA GLU A 23 3.24 2.68 2.36
C GLU A 23 4.75 2.60 2.62
N SER A 24 5.16 2.54 3.88
CA SER A 24 6.57 2.71 4.26
C SER A 24 7.46 1.48 3.99
N ALA A 25 6.87 0.28 3.95
CA ALA A 25 7.63 -0.95 3.77
C ALA A 25 7.70 -1.39 2.30
N ASP A 26 6.66 -1.15 1.50
CA ASP A 26 6.54 -1.63 0.12
C ASP A 26 7.79 -1.43 -0.77
N PRO A 27 8.49 -0.27 -0.74
CA PRO A 27 9.65 -0.03 -1.61
C PRO A 27 10.87 -0.89 -1.27
N VAL A 28 10.93 -1.39 -0.04
CA VAL A 28 12.11 -2.03 0.58
C VAL A 28 11.77 -3.39 1.23
N GLU A 29 10.55 -3.89 1.05
CA GLU A 29 9.93 -4.96 1.86
C GLU A 29 10.72 -6.28 1.94
N GLN A 30 11.61 -6.55 0.98
CA GLN A 30 12.39 -7.79 0.94
C GLN A 30 13.60 -7.75 1.88
N LEU A 31 14.02 -6.56 2.30
CA LEU A 31 15.13 -6.40 3.22
C LEU A 31 14.62 -6.50 4.66
N SER A 32 15.47 -7.04 5.53
CA SER A 32 15.18 -7.12 6.96
C SER A 32 16.43 -6.93 7.79
N PHE A 33 16.24 -6.42 9.00
CA PHE A 33 17.26 -6.29 10.03
C PHE A 33 16.71 -6.82 11.34
N LYS A 34 17.58 -7.07 12.33
CA LYS A 34 17.14 -7.61 13.63
C LYS A 34 16.87 -6.47 14.63
N VAL A 35 15.73 -6.56 15.31
CA VAL A 35 15.41 -5.77 16.50
C VAL A 35 15.29 -6.74 17.65
N ASN A 36 16.21 -6.69 18.62
CA ASN A 36 16.24 -7.62 19.75
C ASN A 36 16.19 -9.10 19.32
N GLY A 37 16.88 -9.44 18.23
CA GLY A 37 16.90 -10.78 17.65
C GLY A 37 15.72 -11.12 16.72
N ILE A 38 14.66 -10.33 16.72
CA ILE A 38 13.46 -10.54 15.89
C ILE A 38 13.66 -9.88 14.53
N PRO A 39 13.41 -10.59 13.40
CA PRO A 39 13.49 -9.98 12.08
C PRO A 39 12.39 -8.94 11.90
N MET A 40 12.78 -7.72 11.57
CA MET A 40 11.92 -6.62 11.18
C MET A 40 12.24 -6.25 9.73
N THR A 41 11.20 -6.16 8.90
CA THR A 41 11.32 -5.65 7.54
C THR A 41 11.84 -4.22 7.56
N ASP A 42 12.67 -3.87 6.58
CA ASP A 42 13.11 -2.50 6.37
C ASP A 42 11.92 -1.55 6.10
N PHE A 43 12.12 -0.26 6.33
CA PHE A 43 11.08 0.73 6.08
C PHE A 43 11.70 2.08 5.71
N VAL A 44 10.96 2.87 4.95
CA VAL A 44 11.36 4.21 4.53
C VAL A 44 10.87 5.28 5.52
N TYR A 45 11.63 6.37 5.61
CA TYR A 45 11.26 7.58 6.36
C TYR A 45 10.45 8.56 5.51
N PRO A 46 9.80 9.58 6.11
CA PRO A 46 9.09 10.63 5.34
C PRO A 46 9.91 11.25 4.21
N ALA A 47 11.23 11.41 4.40
CA ALA A 47 12.16 11.90 3.39
C ALA A 47 12.11 11.13 2.05
N TYR A 48 11.69 9.86 2.06
CA TYR A 48 11.49 9.06 0.84
C TYR A 48 10.42 9.66 -0.09
N PHE A 49 9.38 10.23 0.49
CA PHE A 49 8.23 10.80 -0.20
C PHE A 49 8.41 12.30 -0.55
N GLU A 50 9.56 12.87 -0.20
CA GLU A 50 9.90 14.27 -0.38
C GLU A 50 10.83 14.45 -1.59
N VAL A 51 10.26 14.74 -2.76
CA VAL A 51 10.98 14.81 -4.05
C VAL A 51 12.12 15.84 -4.11
N PHE A 52 12.18 16.77 -3.16
CA PHE A 52 13.17 17.85 -3.13
C PHE A 52 14.52 17.43 -2.53
N HIS A 53 14.64 16.26 -1.90
CA HIS A 53 15.93 15.77 -1.40
C HIS A 53 16.83 15.31 -2.54
N LYS A 54 18.12 15.66 -2.44
CA LYS A 54 19.14 15.18 -3.36
C LYS A 54 19.51 13.73 -3.04
N ALA A 55 20.09 13.04 -4.01
CA ALA A 55 20.58 11.70 -3.75
C ALA A 55 21.66 11.72 -2.65
N GLY A 56 21.55 10.82 -1.68
CA GLY A 56 22.47 10.70 -0.55
C GLY A 56 22.47 11.88 0.45
N SER A 57 21.58 12.87 0.33
CA SER A 57 21.59 14.03 1.23
C SER A 57 21.02 13.73 2.61
N VAL A 58 20.14 12.73 2.70
CA VAL A 58 19.46 12.31 3.92
C VAL A 58 19.34 10.79 3.94
N ARG A 59 18.98 10.25 5.09
CA ARG A 59 18.66 8.83 5.21
C ARG A 59 17.22 8.60 4.76
N PHE A 60 17.04 7.77 3.74
CA PHE A 60 15.71 7.47 3.19
C PHE A 60 15.07 6.22 3.79
N ASP A 61 15.87 5.26 4.26
CA ASP A 61 15.42 3.99 4.84
C ASP A 61 16.27 3.58 6.05
N GLN A 62 15.73 2.65 6.84
CA GLN A 62 16.39 2.14 8.02
C GLN A 62 17.66 1.34 7.68
N MET A 63 17.75 0.64 6.54
CA MET A 63 18.97 -0.09 6.17
C MET A 63 19.99 0.70 5.32
N LYS A 64 19.72 1.99 5.06
CA LYS A 64 20.55 2.90 4.23
C LYS A 64 20.82 2.33 2.82
N LYS A 65 19.82 1.67 2.22
CA LYS A 65 19.88 1.09 0.88
C LYS A 65 19.20 1.96 -0.17
N VAL A 66 18.29 2.83 0.25
CA VAL A 66 17.64 3.81 -0.62
C VAL A 66 18.50 5.06 -0.68
N ASN A 67 18.80 5.52 -1.90
CA ASN A 67 19.71 6.64 -2.14
C ASN A 67 18.99 7.90 -2.64
N LYS A 68 17.73 7.84 -3.04
CA LYS A 68 16.96 9.00 -3.52
C LYS A 68 15.46 8.84 -3.27
N PRO A 69 14.67 9.94 -3.26
CA PRO A 69 13.22 9.86 -3.14
C PRO A 69 12.60 8.93 -4.18
N PHE A 70 11.54 8.21 -3.79
CA PHE A 70 10.76 7.29 -4.65
C PHE A 70 11.58 6.16 -5.33
N GLN A 71 12.80 5.87 -4.88
CA GLN A 71 13.56 4.72 -5.38
C GLN A 71 12.99 3.41 -4.81
N ILE A 72 12.57 2.51 -5.68
CA ILE A 72 12.11 1.16 -5.30
C ILE A 72 13.31 0.21 -5.42
N LEU A 73 13.60 -0.57 -4.37
CA LEU A 73 14.66 -1.59 -4.42
C LEU A 73 14.16 -2.83 -5.17
N SER A 74 15.07 -3.64 -5.70
CA SER A 74 14.74 -4.77 -6.60
C SER A 74 13.69 -5.74 -6.06
N GLY A 75 13.58 -5.88 -4.74
CA GLY A 75 12.61 -6.73 -4.06
C GLY A 75 11.29 -6.06 -3.69
N GLY A 76 11.17 -4.75 -3.89
CA GLY A 76 10.00 -3.95 -3.54
C GLY A 76 9.12 -3.58 -4.73
N TYR A 77 8.06 -2.85 -4.39
CA TYR A 77 7.08 -2.31 -5.31
C TYR A 77 6.50 -1.01 -4.75
N GLN A 78 5.65 -0.36 -5.52
CA GLN A 78 4.92 0.80 -5.07
C GLN A 78 3.53 0.79 -5.69
N ILE A 79 2.51 0.98 -4.85
CA ILE A 79 1.13 1.13 -5.31
C ILE A 79 0.95 2.55 -5.83
N VAL A 80 0.40 2.68 -7.03
CA VAL A 80 0.15 3.97 -7.67
C VAL A 80 -1.27 4.08 -8.20
N PHE A 81 -1.80 5.29 -8.16
CA PHE A 81 -3.07 5.66 -8.78
C PHE A 81 -2.80 6.63 -9.93
N LYS A 82 -3.23 6.24 -11.13
CA LYS A 82 -3.09 7.03 -12.36
C LYS A 82 -4.35 6.87 -13.20
N ASN A 83 -4.90 7.98 -13.69
CA ASN A 83 -6.07 7.99 -14.59
C ASN A 83 -7.26 7.17 -14.08
N GLY A 84 -7.62 7.31 -12.80
CA GLY A 84 -8.76 6.59 -12.21
C GLY A 84 -8.49 5.13 -11.84
N LYS A 85 -7.26 4.62 -12.03
CA LYS A 85 -6.92 3.21 -11.83
C LYS A 85 -5.77 3.02 -10.85
N TRP A 86 -5.96 2.08 -9.93
CA TRP A 86 -4.90 1.57 -9.06
C TRP A 86 -4.06 0.52 -9.81
N SER A 87 -2.75 0.58 -9.63
CA SER A 87 -1.79 -0.37 -10.18
C SER A 87 -0.54 -0.45 -9.30
N GLN A 88 0.42 -1.30 -9.67
CA GLN A 88 1.68 -1.47 -8.96
C GLN A 88 2.85 -1.28 -9.92
N ILE A 89 3.86 -0.54 -9.48
CA ILE A 89 5.18 -0.45 -10.12
C ILE A 89 6.10 -1.39 -9.36
N PHE A 90 6.74 -2.32 -10.07
CA PHE A 90 7.70 -3.25 -9.50
C PHE A 90 9.11 -2.89 -9.95
N ALA A 91 10.09 -2.94 -9.06
CA ALA A 91 11.48 -2.71 -9.43
C ALA A 91 12.10 -3.87 -10.23
N SER A 92 11.50 -5.06 -10.17
CA SER A 92 11.98 -6.23 -10.92
C SER A 92 10.87 -7.13 -11.43
N VAL A 93 11.15 -7.82 -12.54
CA VAL A 93 10.27 -8.84 -13.13
C VAL A 93 10.09 -10.03 -12.19
N SER A 94 11.15 -10.42 -11.48
CA SER A 94 11.11 -11.52 -10.51
C SER A 94 10.19 -11.19 -9.33
N LYS A 95 10.23 -9.97 -8.79
CA LYS A 95 9.28 -9.51 -7.77
C LYS A 95 7.85 -9.53 -8.29
N LYS A 96 7.59 -8.98 -9.48
CA LYS A 96 6.25 -9.01 -10.11
C LYS A 96 5.71 -10.44 -10.21
N LYS A 97 6.54 -11.39 -10.67
CA LYS A 97 6.16 -12.80 -10.80
C LYS A 97 5.87 -13.44 -9.44
N ARG A 98 6.67 -13.15 -8.41
CA ARG A 98 6.45 -13.64 -7.03
C ARG A 98 5.18 -13.06 -6.41
N PHE A 99 4.96 -11.76 -6.59
CA PHE A 99 3.76 -11.07 -6.10
C PHE A 99 2.48 -11.65 -6.70
N GLY A 100 2.50 -12.00 -7.99
CA GLY A 100 1.36 -12.67 -8.65
C GLY A 100 1.08 -14.10 -8.15
N ARG A 101 2.03 -14.72 -7.43
CA ARG A 101 1.90 -16.06 -6.84
C ARG A 101 1.60 -16.01 -5.34
N GLU A 102 1.47 -14.83 -4.75
CA GLU A 102 1.13 -14.64 -3.35
C GLU A 102 -0.21 -15.33 -3.04
N ASP A 103 -0.28 -16.02 -1.91
CA ASP A 103 -1.54 -16.54 -1.40
C ASP A 103 -2.41 -15.38 -0.90
N ARG A 104 -3.45 -15.04 -1.64
CA ARG A 104 -4.34 -13.91 -1.34
C ARG A 104 -5.59 -14.31 -0.58
N ARG A 105 -5.71 -15.57 -0.10
CA ARG A 105 -6.89 -16.04 0.62
C ARG A 105 -7.15 -15.15 1.83
N GLY A 106 -8.36 -14.61 1.92
CA GLY A 106 -8.75 -13.72 3.03
C GLY A 106 -8.28 -12.26 2.87
N HIS A 107 -7.55 -11.91 1.79
CA HIS A 107 -7.21 -10.52 1.53
C HIS A 107 -8.45 -9.66 1.27
N ARG A 108 -8.36 -8.37 1.64
CA ARG A 108 -9.38 -7.35 1.33
C ARG A 108 -9.74 -7.31 -0.16
N SER A 109 -8.79 -7.60 -1.06
CA SER A 109 -9.05 -7.68 -2.50
C SER A 109 -10.07 -8.75 -2.86
N GLU A 110 -10.02 -9.93 -2.21
CA GLU A 110 -11.02 -10.98 -2.41
C GLU A 110 -12.38 -10.54 -1.87
N GLN A 111 -12.41 -9.92 -0.68
CA GLN A 111 -13.64 -9.39 -0.10
C GLN A 111 -14.28 -8.33 -1.00
N ARG A 112 -13.48 -7.43 -1.59
CA ARG A 112 -13.96 -6.42 -2.55
C ARG A 112 -14.50 -7.03 -3.83
N LEU A 113 -13.84 -8.06 -4.39
CA LEU A 113 -14.34 -8.78 -5.55
C LEU A 113 -15.68 -9.48 -5.26
N ARG A 114 -15.80 -10.12 -4.08
CA ARG A 114 -17.05 -10.73 -3.62
C ARG A 114 -18.13 -9.67 -3.40
N ALA A 115 -17.80 -8.54 -2.76
CA ALA A 115 -18.71 -7.43 -2.54
C ALA A 115 -19.17 -6.76 -3.84
N ALA A 116 -18.29 -6.64 -4.84
CA ALA A 116 -18.65 -6.13 -6.17
C ALA A 116 -19.59 -7.08 -6.93
N ARG A 117 -19.44 -8.40 -6.72
CA ARG A 117 -20.39 -9.42 -7.23
C ARG A 117 -21.73 -9.38 -6.49
N ASN A 118 -21.72 -9.02 -5.22
CA ASN A 118 -22.94 -8.79 -4.46
C ASN A 118 -23.57 -7.47 -4.92
N ARG A 119 -24.66 -7.54 -5.69
CA ARG A 119 -25.50 -6.35 -5.93
C ARG A 119 -25.93 -5.80 -4.57
N LEU A 120 -25.40 -4.65 -4.18
CA LEU A 120 -25.86 -3.90 -3.02
C LEU A 120 -27.37 -3.68 -3.19
N ARG A 121 -28.17 -4.32 -2.34
CA ARG A 121 -29.61 -4.10 -2.32
C ARG A 121 -29.86 -2.83 -1.53
N ARG A 122 -30.73 -1.94 -2.05
CA ARG A 122 -31.18 -0.78 -1.28
C ARG A 122 -31.82 -1.27 0.02
N ALA A 123 -31.57 -0.55 1.11
CA ALA A 123 -32.20 -0.84 2.39
C ALA A 123 -33.73 -0.70 2.26
N ASP A 124 -34.47 -1.70 2.73
CA ASP A 124 -35.92 -1.62 2.86
C ASP A 124 -36.26 -0.87 4.16
N LYS A 125 -36.41 0.45 4.01
CA LYS A 125 -36.68 1.37 5.13
C LYS A 125 -37.95 0.98 5.91
N LYS A 126 -38.97 0.42 5.24
CA LYS A 126 -40.22 0.00 5.90
C LYS A 126 -39.98 -1.23 6.77
N LYS A 127 -39.21 -2.19 6.27
CA LYS A 127 -38.85 -3.40 7.03
C LYS A 127 -37.99 -3.07 8.25
N ILE A 128 -37.02 -2.17 8.12
CA ILE A 128 -36.16 -1.72 9.22
C ILE A 128 -37.00 -1.04 10.31
N ALA A 129 -37.82 -0.05 9.95
CA ALA A 129 -38.69 0.63 10.90
C ALA A 129 -39.69 -0.32 11.60
N ARG A 130 -40.15 -1.38 10.92
CA ARG A 130 -41.01 -2.41 11.53
C ARG A 130 -40.27 -3.25 12.58
N LEU A 131 -39.00 -3.54 12.35
CA LEU A 131 -38.17 -4.34 13.27
C LEU A 131 -37.74 -3.51 14.49
N GLU A 132 -37.42 -2.24 14.30
CA GLU A 132 -37.08 -1.31 15.39
C GLU A 132 -38.25 -1.07 16.36
N ARG A 133 -39.49 -1.09 15.87
CA ARG A 133 -40.70 -1.00 16.73
C ARG A 133 -40.99 -2.27 17.54
N ARG A 134 -40.22 -3.33 17.35
CA ARG A 134 -40.43 -4.65 17.96
C ARG A 134 -39.42 -4.97 19.07
N ILE A 135 -38.48 -4.05 19.30
CA ILE A 135 -37.51 -4.01 20.40
C ILE A 135 -38.03 -2.98 21.39
#